data_AF-A0A9X1MK60-F1
#
_entry.id   AF-A0A9X1MK60-F1
#
_cell.length_a   1.000
_cell.length_b   1.000
_cell.length_c   1.000
_cell.angle_alpha   90.00
_cell.angle_beta   90.00
_cell.angle_gamma   90.00
#
_symmetry.space_group_name_H-M   'P 1'
#
loop_
_entity.id
_entity.type
_entity.pdbx_description
1 polymer ?
#
loop_
_entity_poly.entity_id
_entity_poly.type
_entity_poly.pdbx_seq_one_letter_code
_entity_poly.pdbx_strand_id
1 'polypeptide(L)'
;MDAVSAIVNCDFEAAESLRGSLDEQQVSDVIALYLGTADWGQKDIAIHLLQDCEPSVVEAVMRDALQSPTVETRALALCSLKNDFAMFERFLRNGFVDASLVDAAIESEFRT
;
A
#
# COMPACT_ATOMS: atom_id res chain seq x y z
N MET A 1 -10.97 15.22 -9.15
CA MET A 1 -11.10 13.75 -9.11
C MET A 1 -10.92 13.34 -7.66
N ASP A 2 -11.75 12.45 -7.15
CA ASP A 2 -11.65 11.97 -5.77
C ASP A 2 -10.87 10.64 -5.70
N ALA A 3 -10.54 10.21 -4.48
CA ALA A 3 -9.76 9.01 -4.22
C ALA A 3 -10.43 7.74 -4.77
N VAL A 4 -11.75 7.61 -4.60
CA VAL A 4 -12.53 6.47 -5.12
C VAL A 4 -12.46 6.42 -6.64
N SER A 5 -12.60 7.55 -7.32
CA SER A 5 -12.51 7.63 -8.79
C SER A 5 -11.11 7.28 -9.28
N ALA A 6 -10.05 7.74 -8.59
CA ALA A 6 -8.68 7.36 -8.92
C ALA A 6 -8.47 5.84 -8.84
N ILE A 7 -9.02 5.20 -7.80
CA ILE A 7 -8.95 3.76 -7.63
C ILE A 7 -9.73 3.01 -8.72
N VAL A 8 -11.00 3.36 -8.93
CA VAL A 8 -11.87 2.68 -9.90
C VAL A 8 -11.29 2.75 -11.32
N ASN A 9 -10.67 3.87 -11.67
CA ASN A 9 -10.07 4.08 -13.00
C ASN A 9 -8.62 3.57 -13.11
N CYS A 10 -8.06 2.97 -12.05
CA CYS A 10 -6.65 2.58 -12.00
C CYS A 10 -5.68 3.74 -12.35
N ASP A 11 -6.00 4.95 -11.90
CA ASP A 11 -5.25 6.17 -12.21
C ASP A 11 -4.23 6.49 -11.10
N PHE A 12 -2.99 6.03 -11.30
CA PHE A 12 -1.89 6.25 -10.34
C PHE A 12 -1.43 7.71 -10.29
N GLU A 13 -1.52 8.46 -11.39
CA GLU A 13 -1.11 9.87 -11.41
C GLU A 13 -2.06 10.70 -10.55
N ALA A 14 -3.37 10.45 -10.69
CA ALA A 14 -4.38 11.02 -9.81
C ALA A 14 -4.15 10.64 -8.35
N ALA A 15 -3.85 9.36 -8.10
CA ALA A 15 -3.64 8.86 -6.76
C ALA A 15 -2.44 9.53 -6.07
N GLU A 16 -1.31 9.69 -6.76
CA GLU A 16 -0.14 10.40 -6.23
C GLU A 16 -0.47 11.86 -5.90
N SER A 17 -1.27 12.53 -6.74
CA SER A 17 -1.68 13.92 -6.48
C SER A 17 -2.56 14.11 -5.24
N LEU A 18 -3.24 13.04 -4.80
CA LEU A 18 -4.12 13.04 -3.62
C LEU A 18 -3.39 12.55 -2.37
N ARG A 19 -2.25 11.88 -2.52
CA ARG A 19 -1.51 11.26 -1.42
C ARG A 19 -1.14 12.29 -0.34
N GLY A 20 -1.32 11.90 0.92
CA GLY A 20 -1.09 12.76 2.09
C GLY A 20 -2.13 13.86 2.33
N SER A 21 -3.22 13.90 1.53
CA SER A 21 -4.28 14.92 1.66
C SER A 21 -5.67 14.37 1.96
N LEU A 22 -5.79 13.06 2.21
CA LEU A 22 -7.06 12.41 2.51
C LEU A 22 -7.57 12.83 3.89
N ASP A 23 -8.84 13.21 3.95
CA ASP A 23 -9.55 13.36 5.22
C ASP A 23 -10.06 12.00 5.76
N GLU A 24 -10.59 12.00 7.00
CA GLU A 24 -11.09 10.79 7.67
C GLU A 24 -12.19 10.06 6.88
N GLN A 25 -13.07 10.80 6.21
CA GLN A 25 -14.15 10.20 5.42
C GLN A 25 -13.58 9.54 4.17
N GLN A 26 -12.66 10.20 3.47
CA GLN A 26 -11.98 9.67 2.29
C GLN A 26 -11.16 8.43 2.64
N VAL A 27 -10.46 8.41 3.76
CA VAL A 27 -9.77 7.21 4.25
C VAL A 27 -10.76 6.06 4.46
N SER A 28 -11.90 6.32 5.10
CA SER A 28 -12.94 5.32 5.31
C SER A 28 -13.51 4.77 3.99
N ASP A 29 -13.77 5.65 3.01
CA ASP A 29 -14.29 5.28 1.70
C ASP A 29 -13.29 4.42 0.90
N VAL A 30 -12.00 4.77 0.96
CA VAL A 30 -10.92 3.99 0.32
C VAL A 30 -10.80 2.60 0.95
N ILE A 31 -10.86 2.49 2.28
CA ILE A 31 -10.84 1.21 2.99
C ILE A 31 -12.07 0.36 2.61
N ALA A 32 -13.26 0.97 2.57
CA ALA A 32 -14.48 0.27 2.19
C ALA A 32 -14.40 -0.30 0.77
N LEU A 33 -13.85 0.48 -0.18
CA LEU A 33 -13.61 0.01 -1.54
C LEU A 33 -12.60 -1.12 -1.58
N TYR A 34 -11.46 -0.98 -0.89
CA TYR A 34 -10.42 -2.01 -0.81
C TYR A 34 -10.99 -3.37 -0.37
N LEU A 35 -11.83 -3.37 0.67
CA LEU A 35 -12.47 -4.57 1.20
C LEU A 35 -13.55 -5.14 0.27
N GLY A 36 -14.16 -4.30 -0.56
CA GLY A 36 -15.23 -4.67 -1.49
C GLY A 36 -14.75 -5.21 -2.84
N THR A 37 -13.46 -5.07 -3.18
CA THR A 37 -12.91 -5.49 -4.46
C THR A 37 -11.94 -6.67 -4.34
N ALA A 38 -11.92 -7.53 -5.36
CA ALA A 38 -10.91 -8.58 -5.52
C ALA A 38 -9.83 -8.18 -6.57
N ASP A 39 -9.98 -7.02 -7.21
CA ASP A 39 -9.07 -6.55 -8.24
C ASP A 39 -7.81 -5.96 -7.60
N TRP A 40 -6.66 -6.58 -7.86
CA TRP A 40 -5.39 -6.13 -7.33
C TRP A 40 -4.92 -4.78 -7.87
N GLY A 41 -5.29 -4.40 -9.10
CA GLY A 41 -4.97 -3.08 -9.63
C GLY A 41 -5.65 -1.97 -8.82
N GLN A 42 -6.91 -2.18 -8.45
CA GLN A 42 -7.64 -1.26 -7.57
C GLN A 42 -7.07 -1.27 -6.14
N LYS A 43 -6.78 -2.46 -5.60
CA LYS A 43 -6.17 -2.60 -4.28
C LYS A 43 -4.81 -1.91 -4.19
N ASP A 44 -3.97 -2.04 -5.21
CA ASP A 44 -2.65 -1.41 -5.24
C ASP A 44 -2.74 0.12 -5.19
N ILE A 45 -3.70 0.72 -5.90
CA ILE A 45 -3.94 2.18 -5.81
C ILE A 45 -4.48 2.58 -4.43
N ALA A 46 -5.41 1.81 -3.89
CA ALA A 46 -5.92 2.07 -2.54
C ALA A 46 -4.80 2.02 -1.50
N ILE A 47 -3.89 1.04 -1.59
CA ILE A 47 -2.72 0.94 -0.69
C ILE A 47 -1.79 2.13 -0.89
N HIS A 48 -1.53 2.53 -2.14
CA HIS A 48 -0.72 3.71 -2.44
C HIS A 48 -1.28 4.99 -1.80
N LEU A 49 -2.60 5.18 -1.78
CA LEU A 49 -3.26 6.31 -1.13
C LEU A 49 -3.18 6.25 0.40
N LEU A 50 -3.26 5.03 0.96
CA LEU A 50 -3.31 4.79 2.40
C LEU A 50 -1.94 4.70 3.08
N GLN A 51 -0.84 4.67 2.31
CA GLN A 51 0.50 4.40 2.86
C GLN A 51 0.97 5.44 3.89
N ASP A 52 0.50 6.69 3.78
CA ASP A 52 0.86 7.79 4.68
C ASP A 52 -0.13 7.97 5.85
N CYS A 53 -1.14 7.10 5.97
CA CYS A 53 -2.06 7.12 7.10
C CYS A 53 -1.44 6.47 8.34
N GLU A 54 -1.99 6.81 9.51
CA GLU A 54 -1.58 6.20 10.79
C GLU A 54 -1.68 4.67 10.73
N PRO A 55 -0.62 3.93 11.09
CA PRO A 55 -0.58 2.46 10.93
C PRO A 55 -1.74 1.74 11.61
N SER A 56 -2.23 2.25 12.73
CA SER A 56 -3.36 1.67 13.46
C SER A 56 -4.69 1.72 12.70
N VAL A 57 -4.85 2.68 11.78
CA VAL A 57 -6.06 2.83 10.95
C VAL A 57 -6.03 1.84 9.79
N VAL A 58 -4.86 1.60 9.21
CA VAL A 58 -4.68 0.84 7.97
C VAL A 58 -4.10 -0.56 8.19
N GLU A 59 -3.87 -0.98 9.43
CA GLU A 59 -3.17 -2.23 9.77
C GLU A 59 -3.75 -3.45 9.03
N ALA A 60 -5.08 -3.61 9.04
CA ALA A 60 -5.74 -4.74 8.39
C ALA A 60 -5.51 -4.75 6.86
N VAL A 61 -5.59 -3.58 6.24
CA VAL A 61 -5.34 -3.40 4.80
C VAL A 61 -3.87 -3.68 4.47
N MET A 62 -2.94 -3.14 5.25
CA MET A 62 -1.51 -3.35 5.04
C MET A 62 -1.09 -4.80 5.29
N ARG A 63 -1.76 -5.53 6.19
CA ARG A 63 -1.52 -6.97 6.37
C ARG A 63 -1.98 -7.79 5.16
N ASP A 64 -3.14 -7.50 4.58
CA ASP A 64 -3.60 -8.14 3.33
C ASP A 64 -2.67 -7.80 2.17
N ALA A 65 -2.19 -6.55 2.11
CA ALA A 65 -1.28 -6.05 1.09
C ALA A 65 0.08 -6.79 1.04
N LEU A 66 0.52 -7.45 2.11
CA LEU A 66 1.70 -8.33 2.09
C LEU A 66 1.54 -9.51 1.12
N GLN A 67 0.32 -9.81 0.66
CA GLN A 67 0.02 -10.83 -0.34
C GLN A 67 -0.18 -10.25 -1.76
N SER A 68 0.04 -8.95 -1.98
CA SER A 68 -0.12 -8.33 -3.31
C SER A 68 0.79 -9.02 -4.34
N PRO A 69 0.33 -9.22 -5.59
CA PRO A 69 1.19 -9.68 -6.67
C PRO A 69 2.27 -8.63 -7.03
N THR A 70 2.05 -7.36 -6.69
CA THR A 70 2.95 -6.24 -6.96
C THR A 70 3.98 -6.10 -5.85
N VAL A 71 5.27 -6.18 -6.19
CA VAL A 71 6.37 -6.17 -5.21
C VAL A 71 6.48 -4.83 -4.49
N GLU A 72 6.25 -3.72 -5.19
CA GLU A 72 6.24 -2.37 -4.63
C GLU A 72 5.16 -2.24 -3.54
N THR A 73 3.97 -2.75 -3.80
CA THR A 73 2.87 -2.78 -2.82
C THR A 73 3.26 -3.57 -1.58
N ARG A 74 3.87 -4.76 -1.73
CA ARG A 74 4.35 -5.56 -0.60
C ARG A 74 5.40 -4.81 0.23
N ALA A 75 6.32 -4.12 -0.44
CA ALA A 75 7.34 -3.30 0.22
C ALA A 75 6.71 -2.13 1.00
N LEU A 76 5.78 -1.39 0.41
CA LEU A 76 5.08 -0.27 1.06
C LEU A 76 4.28 -0.73 2.29
N ALA A 77 3.56 -1.84 2.16
CA ALA A 77 2.83 -2.44 3.26
C ALA A 77 3.74 -2.80 4.44
N LEU A 78 4.90 -3.39 4.14
CA LEU A 78 5.91 -3.70 5.15
C LEU A 78 6.45 -2.44 5.84
N CYS A 79 6.78 -1.39 5.09
CA CYS A 79 7.20 -0.09 5.62
C CYS A 79 6.15 0.54 6.55
N SER A 80 4.89 0.53 6.12
CA SER A 80 3.76 1.08 6.89
C SER A 80 3.54 0.31 8.19
N LEU A 81 3.53 -1.04 8.15
CA LEU A 81 3.36 -1.88 9.35
C LEU A 81 4.51 -1.74 10.36
N LYS A 82 5.73 -1.42 9.88
CA LYS A 82 6.89 -1.15 10.75
C LYS A 82 7.00 0.30 11.17
N ASN A 83 6.18 1.18 10.60
CA ASN A 83 6.27 2.63 10.74
C ASN A 83 7.70 3.15 10.46
N ASP A 84 8.36 2.58 9.45
CA ASP A 84 9.74 2.90 9.07
C ASP A 84 9.86 2.93 7.53
N PHE A 85 9.57 4.07 6.90
CA PHE A 85 9.70 4.20 5.45
C PHE A 85 11.15 4.28 4.96
N ALA A 86 12.12 4.55 5.83
CA ALA A 86 13.54 4.51 5.46
C ALA A 86 13.99 3.08 5.11
N MET A 87 13.28 2.06 5.56
CA MET A 87 13.55 0.67 5.19
C MET A 87 13.31 0.39 3.70
N PHE A 88 12.51 1.20 3.00
CA PHE A 88 12.22 1.01 1.58
C PHE A 88 13.50 0.99 0.73
N GLU A 89 14.50 1.82 1.10
CA GLU A 89 15.79 1.86 0.41
C GLU A 89 16.53 0.52 0.44
N ARG A 90 16.29 -0.30 1.47
CA ARG A 90 16.92 -1.63 1.62
C ARG A 90 16.38 -2.64 0.61
N PHE A 91 15.22 -2.37 0.02
CA PHE A 91 14.62 -3.22 -1.01
C PHE A 91 15.05 -2.84 -2.41
N LEU A 92 15.78 -1.74 -2.60
CA LEU A 92 16.20 -1.29 -3.91
C LEU A 92 17.45 -2.02 -4.40
N ARG A 93 17.37 -2.61 -5.60
CA ARG A 93 18.50 -3.12 -6.37
C ARG A 93 18.43 -2.59 -7.80
N ASN A 94 19.49 -1.93 -8.25
CA ASN A 94 19.57 -1.32 -9.58
C ASN A 94 18.43 -0.33 -9.91
N GLY A 95 17.89 0.35 -8.88
CA GLY A 95 16.80 1.31 -9.04
C GLY A 95 15.39 0.71 -9.06
N PHE A 96 15.24 -0.60 -8.83
CA PHE A 96 13.95 -1.29 -8.75
C PHE A 96 13.80 -1.99 -7.40
N VAL A 97 12.55 -2.25 -6.98
CA VAL A 97 12.28 -3.04 -5.78
C VAL A 97 12.59 -4.52 -6.08
N ASP A 98 13.47 -5.13 -5.30
CA ASP A 98 13.86 -6.53 -5.42
C ASP A 98 12.91 -7.43 -4.61
N ALA A 99 12.13 -8.24 -5.32
CA ALA A 99 11.16 -9.14 -4.71
C ALA A 99 11.77 -10.13 -3.71
N SER A 100 12.99 -10.60 -3.94
CA SER A 100 13.63 -11.55 -3.02
C SER A 100 13.97 -10.91 -1.67
N LEU A 101 14.31 -9.61 -1.65
CA LEU A 101 14.59 -8.88 -0.42
C LEU A 101 13.31 -8.59 0.36
N VAL A 102 12.25 -8.19 -0.34
CA VAL A 102 10.93 -7.93 0.26
C VAL A 102 10.35 -9.21 0.85
N ASP A 103 10.32 -10.29 0.06
CA ASP A 103 9.71 -11.56 0.48
C ASP A 103 10.47 -12.17 1.67
N ALA A 104 11.82 -12.10 1.68
CA ALA A 104 12.62 -12.55 2.81
C ALA A 104 12.35 -11.74 4.09
N ALA A 105 12.17 -10.42 3.97
CA ALA A 105 11.84 -9.57 5.12
C ALA A 105 10.44 -9.89 5.66
N ILE A 106 9.44 -10.07 4.79
CA ILE A 106 8.09 -10.48 5.18
C ILE A 106 8.12 -11.81 5.93
N GLU A 107 8.86 -12.79 5.41
CA GLU A 107 8.96 -14.10 6.01
C GLU A 107 9.63 -14.05 7.40
N SER A 108 10.66 -13.23 7.59
CA SER A 108 11.30 -13.06 8.91
C SER A 108 10.43 -12.36 9.96
N GLU A 109 9.52 -11.47 9.53
CA GLU A 109 8.82 -10.56 10.42
C GLU A 109 7.38 -11.00 10.72
N PHE A 110 6.75 -11.77 9.83
CA PHE A 110 5.32 -12.08 9.91
C PHE A 110 4.97 -13.57 9.76
N ARG A 111 5.95 -14.45 9.48
CA ARG A 111 5.74 -15.90 9.50
C ARG A 111 6.49 -16.51 10.68
N THR A 112 5.75 -16.89 11.72
CA THR A 112 6.19 -17.83 12.76
C THR A 112 5.47 -19.15 12.57
#